data_AF-A0A5P8NCX7-F1
#
_entry.id   AF-A0A5P8NCX7-F1
#
_cell.length_a   1.000
_cell.length_b   1.000
_cell.length_c   1.000
_cell.angle_alpha   90.00
_cell.angle_beta   90.00
_cell.angle_gamma   90.00
#
_symmetry.space_group_name_H-M   'P 1'
#
loop_
_entity.id
_entity.type
_entity.pdbx_description
1 polymer ?
#
loop_
_entity_poly.entity_id
_entity_poly.type
_entity_poly.pdbx_seq_one_letter_code
_entity_poly.pdbx_strand_id
1 'polypeptide(L)'
;MYFGIIGSVLIILILFYFYIYLLKVKIEILEEKIIVLFNERTNGIPSLYETTKNSFVKHHQVFNKILQLKKYHFSETNWNQKLPEIIGTQELIHNEINFIFKVSNKHPKLMKSGKFLYMRDIFLNKSSELGKNIELYKQIIAKFNFLLKLKNISILGLIIPMRKKYL
;
A
#
# COMPACT_ATOMS: atom_id res chain seq x y z
N MET A 1 -0.78 10.56 50.43
CA MET A 1 0.37 10.47 49.50
C MET A 1 0.29 9.24 48.58
N TYR A 2 0.15 8.02 49.13
CA TYR A 2 0.03 6.78 48.34
C TYR A 2 -1.12 6.76 47.33
N PHE A 3 -2.34 7.18 47.72
CA PHE A 3 -3.48 7.25 46.80
C PHE A 3 -3.28 8.23 45.64
N GLY A 4 -2.53 9.32 45.85
CA GLY A 4 -2.19 10.26 44.78
C GLY A 4 -1.22 9.65 43.75
N ILE A 5 -0.23 8.89 44.24
CA ILE A 5 0.73 8.17 43.38
C ILE A 5 -0.02 7.10 42.55
N ILE A 6 -0.86 6.29 43.18
CA ILE A 6 -1.65 5.25 42.51
C ILE A 6 -2.58 5.87 41.45
N GLY A 7 -3.27 6.96 41.78
CA GLY A 7 -4.11 7.68 40.83
C GLY A 7 -3.33 8.22 39.61
N SER A 8 -2.14 8.79 39.84
CA SER A 8 -1.30 9.29 38.75
C SER A 8 -0.83 8.18 37.80
N VAL A 9 -0.48 7.02 38.33
CA VAL A 9 -0.06 5.86 37.54
C VAL A 9 -1.24 5.36 36.69
N LEU A 10 -2.44 5.26 37.25
CA LEU A 10 -3.64 4.85 36.49
C LEU A 10 -3.93 5.78 35.31
N ILE A 11 -3.82 7.09 35.51
CA ILE A 11 -4.04 8.08 34.44
C ILE A 11 -3.03 7.89 33.31
N ILE A 12 -1.75 7.70 33.63
CA ILE A 12 -0.69 7.46 32.64
C ILE A 12 -0.98 6.20 31.81
N LEU A 13 -1.44 5.12 32.47
CA LEU A 13 -1.78 3.86 31.79
C LEU A 13 -2.96 4.04 30.82
N ILE A 14 -3.98 4.80 31.23
CA ILE A 14 -5.15 5.12 30.37
C ILE A 14 -4.71 5.91 29.15
N LEU A 15 -3.91 6.97 29.34
CA LEU A 15 -3.39 7.79 28.24
C LEU A 15 -2.53 6.98 27.27
N PHE A 16 -1.68 6.09 27.81
CA PHE A 16 -0.85 5.19 27.00
C PHE A 16 -1.70 4.23 26.15
N TYR A 17 -2.76 3.65 26.74
CA TYR A 17 -3.68 2.79 26.00
C TYR A 17 -4.40 3.54 24.89
N PHE A 18 -4.92 4.72 25.21
CA PHE A 18 -5.59 5.58 24.23
C PHE A 18 -4.66 5.91 23.06
N TYR A 19 -3.38 6.19 23.34
CA TYR A 19 -2.38 6.44 22.31
C TYR A 19 -2.13 5.24 21.38
N ILE A 20 -2.03 4.02 21.93
CA ILE A 20 -1.90 2.79 21.12
C ILE A 20 -3.14 2.59 20.25
N TYR A 21 -4.33 2.84 20.79
CA TYR A 21 -5.59 2.75 20.04
C TYR A 21 -5.62 3.74 18.87
N LEU A 22 -5.21 5.00 19.08
CA LEU A 22 -5.11 5.99 18.01
C LEU A 22 -4.16 5.54 16.89
N LEU A 23 -3.02 4.95 17.25
CA LEU A 23 -2.09 4.40 16.26
C LEU A 23 -2.73 3.26 15.47
N LYS A 24 -3.48 2.36 16.12
CA LYS A 24 -4.20 1.28 15.43
C LYS A 24 -5.17 1.83 14.38
N VAL A 25 -6.00 2.81 14.74
CA VAL A 25 -6.95 3.46 13.83
C VAL A 25 -6.20 4.13 12.66
N LYS A 26 -5.10 4.84 12.95
CA LYS A 26 -4.27 5.46 11.92
C LYS A 26 -3.70 4.45 10.92
N ILE A 27 -3.30 3.28 11.41
CA ILE A 27 -2.81 2.19 10.56
C ILE A 27 -3.93 1.68 9.63
N GLU A 28 -5.14 1.47 10.16
CA GLU A 28 -6.29 0.99 9.37
C GLU A 28 -6.68 1.99 8.26
N ILE A 29 -6.76 3.28 8.58
CA ILE A 29 -7.03 4.34 7.58
C ILE A 29 -5.95 4.35 6.48
N LEU A 30 -4.69 4.15 6.85
CA LEU A 30 -3.59 4.15 5.90
C LEU A 30 -3.58 2.88 5.04
N GLU A 31 -3.96 1.72 5.60
CA GLU A 31 -4.17 0.47 4.85
C GLU A 31 -5.22 0.67 3.76
N GLU A 32 -6.39 1.20 4.12
CA GLU A 32 -7.46 1.51 3.18
C GLU A 32 -7.00 2.46 2.08
N LYS A 33 -6.30 3.53 2.45
CA LYS A 33 -5.77 4.49 1.47
C LYS A 33 -4.81 3.84 0.48
N ILE A 34 -3.90 2.98 0.95
CA ILE A 34 -2.95 2.27 0.08
C ILE A 34 -3.70 1.31 -0.86
N ILE A 35 -4.69 0.58 -0.36
CA ILE A 35 -5.53 -0.33 -1.16
C ILE A 35 -6.27 0.45 -2.26
N VAL A 36 -6.85 1.60 -1.95
CA VAL A 36 -7.50 2.47 -2.95
C VAL A 36 -6.52 2.89 -4.03
N LEU A 37 -5.33 3.36 -3.66
CA LEU A 37 -4.30 3.76 -4.63
C LEU A 37 -3.82 2.58 -5.50
N PHE A 38 -3.70 1.38 -4.94
CA PHE A 38 -3.41 0.16 -5.70
C PHE A 38 -4.50 -0.14 -6.73
N ASN A 39 -5.77 -0.04 -6.33
CA ASN A 39 -6.91 -0.23 -7.22
C ASN A 39 -6.92 0.80 -8.34
N GLU A 40 -6.75 2.08 -8.01
CA GLU A 40 -6.71 3.16 -8.99
C GLU A 40 -5.58 3.03 -10.00
N ARG A 41 -4.41 2.54 -9.58
CA ARG A 41 -3.28 2.26 -10.47
C ARG A 41 -3.58 1.06 -11.38
N THR A 42 -4.06 -0.03 -10.79
CA THR A 42 -4.37 -1.29 -11.51
C THR A 42 -5.54 -1.11 -12.48
N ASN A 43 -6.49 -0.23 -12.17
CA ASN A 43 -7.61 0.13 -13.04
C ASN A 43 -7.18 0.95 -14.25
N GLY A 44 -6.01 1.59 -14.23
CA GLY A 44 -5.43 2.26 -15.40
C GLY A 44 -4.82 1.33 -16.43
N ILE A 45 -4.57 0.05 -16.11
CA ILE A 45 -3.89 -0.90 -17.02
C ILE A 45 -4.59 -1.04 -18.38
N PRO A 46 -5.94 -1.17 -18.48
CA PRO A 46 -6.63 -1.21 -19.77
C PRO A 46 -6.39 0.06 -20.60
N SER A 47 -6.41 1.23 -19.98
CA SER A 47 -6.13 2.50 -20.68
C SER A 47 -4.68 2.55 -21.19
N LEU A 48 -3.72 2.01 -20.42
CA LEU A 48 -2.33 1.88 -20.87
C LEU A 48 -2.21 0.93 -22.07
N TYR A 49 -2.92 -0.20 -22.04
CA TYR A 49 -2.96 -1.12 -23.17
C TYR A 49 -3.53 -0.44 -24.41
N GLU A 50 -4.69 0.20 -24.30
CA GLU A 50 -5.37 0.87 -25.41
C GLU A 50 -4.54 1.99 -26.04
N THR A 51 -3.81 2.76 -25.22
CA THR A 51 -2.95 3.85 -25.71
C THR A 51 -1.68 3.36 -26.39
N THR A 52 -1.28 2.11 -26.16
CA THR A 52 -0.02 1.56 -26.67
C THR A 52 -0.19 0.44 -27.71
N LYS A 53 -1.38 -0.18 -27.80
CA LYS A 53 -1.66 -1.35 -28.66
C LYS A 53 -1.23 -1.17 -30.12
N ASN A 54 -1.45 0.01 -30.70
CA ASN A 54 -1.08 0.29 -32.10
C ASN A 54 0.43 0.29 -32.33
N SER A 55 1.22 0.58 -31.29
CA SER A 55 2.69 0.52 -31.36
C SER A 55 3.24 -0.87 -31.04
N PHE A 56 2.45 -1.72 -30.37
CA PHE A 56 2.83 -3.07 -29.94
C PHE A 56 2.12 -4.20 -30.71
N VAL A 57 1.58 -3.93 -31.91
CA VAL A 57 0.81 -4.93 -32.70
C VAL A 57 1.57 -6.26 -32.84
N LYS A 58 2.89 -6.22 -33.09
CA LYS A 58 3.75 -7.41 -33.23
C LYS A 58 4.28 -7.98 -31.90
N HIS A 59 4.03 -7.30 -30.79
CA HIS A 59 4.59 -7.60 -29.47
C HIS A 59 3.51 -7.53 -28.37
N HIS A 60 2.29 -8.03 -28.65
CA HIS A 60 1.18 -8.06 -27.69
C HIS A 60 1.56 -8.76 -26.37
N GLN A 61 2.50 -9.72 -26.43
CA GLN A 61 3.05 -10.43 -25.28
C GLN A 61 3.61 -9.53 -24.17
N VAL A 62 4.00 -8.29 -24.50
CA VAL A 62 4.44 -7.28 -23.53
C VAL A 62 3.40 -7.03 -22.43
N PHE A 63 2.11 -7.24 -22.72
CA PHE A 63 1.02 -7.06 -21.75
C PHE A 63 0.52 -8.36 -21.11
N ASN A 64 0.99 -9.54 -21.52
CA ASN A 64 0.44 -10.81 -21.03
C ASN A 64 0.56 -10.93 -19.50
N LYS A 65 1.75 -10.63 -18.97
CA LYS A 65 2.00 -10.75 -17.53
C LYS A 65 1.20 -9.76 -16.72
N ILE A 66 1.15 -8.48 -17.12
CA ILE A 66 0.38 -7.47 -16.39
C ILE A 66 -1.14 -7.74 -16.42
N LEU A 67 -1.66 -8.28 -17.53
CA LEU A 67 -3.07 -8.66 -17.64
C LEU A 67 -3.39 -9.87 -16.76
N GLN A 68 -2.48 -10.84 -16.66
CA GLN A 68 -2.60 -11.97 -15.74
C GLN A 68 -2.58 -11.48 -14.27
N LEU A 69 -1.64 -10.61 -13.91
CA LEU A 69 -1.55 -10.02 -12.57
C LEU A 69 -2.79 -9.18 -12.22
N LYS A 70 -3.35 -8.43 -13.19
CA LYS A 70 -4.62 -7.71 -12.99
C LYS A 70 -5.76 -8.67 -12.64
N LYS A 71 -5.84 -9.84 -13.29
CA LYS A 71 -6.85 -10.86 -12.97
C LYS A 71 -6.65 -11.40 -11.56
N TYR A 72 -5.42 -11.71 -11.17
CA TYR A 72 -5.12 -12.14 -9.80
C TYR A 72 -5.49 -11.06 -8.77
N HIS A 73 -5.08 -9.81 -8.99
CA HIS A 73 -5.45 -8.69 -8.13
C HIS A 73 -6.97 -8.53 -8.00
N PHE A 74 -7.71 -8.62 -9.12
CA PHE A 74 -9.17 -8.57 -9.08
C PHE A 74 -9.75 -9.68 -8.19
N SER A 75 -9.25 -10.91 -8.34
CA SER A 75 -9.63 -12.02 -7.47
C SER A 75 -9.32 -11.71 -6.01
N GLU A 76 -8.11 -11.26 -5.67
CA GLU A 76 -7.67 -10.89 -4.33
C GLU A 76 -8.57 -9.82 -3.68
N THR A 77 -8.89 -8.75 -4.42
CA THR A 77 -9.70 -7.64 -3.89
C THR A 77 -11.15 -7.99 -3.64
N ASN A 78 -11.72 -8.96 -4.35
CA ASN A 78 -13.11 -9.37 -4.14
C ASN A 78 -13.33 -10.07 -2.79
N TRP A 79 -12.27 -10.55 -2.15
CA TRP A 79 -12.33 -11.26 -0.86
C TRP A 79 -12.03 -10.36 0.34
N ASN A 80 -12.08 -9.03 0.19
CA ASN A 80 -11.71 -8.07 1.25
C ASN A 80 -10.34 -8.38 1.88
N GLN A 81 -9.38 -8.79 1.05
CA GLN A 81 -8.04 -9.11 1.51
C GLN A 81 -7.34 -7.90 2.12
N LYS A 82 -6.50 -8.18 3.12
CA LYS A 82 -5.76 -7.15 3.84
C LYS A 82 -4.54 -6.69 3.04
N LEU A 83 -4.04 -5.49 3.34
CA LEU A 83 -2.87 -4.93 2.68
C LEU A 83 -1.66 -5.90 2.56
N PRO A 84 -1.27 -6.67 3.60
CA PRO A 84 -0.14 -7.60 3.49
C PRO A 84 -0.36 -8.76 2.50
N GLU A 85 -1.60 -9.12 2.22
CA GLU A 85 -1.95 -10.23 1.31
C GLU A 85 -1.77 -9.80 -0.14
N ILE A 86 -2.10 -8.55 -0.47
CA ILE A 86 -2.07 -8.03 -1.85
C ILE A 86 -0.75 -7.35 -2.23
N ILE A 87 0.11 -7.03 -1.26
CA ILE A 87 1.30 -6.19 -1.50
C ILE A 87 2.30 -6.83 -2.46
N GLY A 88 2.46 -8.16 -2.40
CA GLY A 88 3.33 -8.90 -3.31
C GLY A 88 2.84 -8.83 -4.76
N THR A 89 1.54 -9.07 -4.98
CA THR A 89 0.91 -8.92 -6.31
C THR A 89 1.07 -7.49 -6.83
N GLN A 90 0.95 -6.49 -5.96
CA GLN A 90 1.10 -5.08 -6.31
C GLN A 90 2.54 -4.65 -6.62
N GLU A 91 3.53 -5.29 -6.01
CA GLU A 91 4.95 -5.12 -6.37
C GLU A 91 5.23 -5.68 -7.77
N LEU A 92 4.70 -6.87 -8.06
CA LEU A 92 4.80 -7.46 -9.40
C LEU A 92 4.12 -6.58 -10.45
N ILE A 93 2.91 -6.05 -10.17
CA ILE A 93 2.23 -5.11 -11.06
C ILE A 93 3.09 -3.86 -11.30
N HIS A 94 3.71 -3.30 -10.25
CA HIS A 94 4.58 -2.14 -10.39
C HIS A 94 5.76 -2.40 -11.33
N ASN A 95 6.41 -3.56 -11.17
CA ASN A 95 7.55 -3.96 -11.99
C ASN A 95 7.16 -4.13 -13.47
N GLU A 96 6.00 -4.75 -13.73
CA GLU A 96 5.48 -4.89 -15.10
C GLU A 96 5.09 -3.55 -15.73
N ILE A 97 4.48 -2.63 -14.97
CA ILE A 97 4.22 -1.26 -15.45
C ILE A 97 5.53 -0.58 -15.86
N ASN A 98 6.56 -0.68 -15.02
CA ASN A 98 7.88 -0.11 -15.31
C ASN A 98 8.51 -0.75 -16.56
N PHE A 99 8.38 -2.07 -16.72
CA PHE A 99 8.83 -2.78 -17.91
C PHE A 99 8.11 -2.24 -19.17
N ILE A 100 6.78 -2.14 -19.14
CA ILE A 100 5.98 -1.61 -20.26
C ILE A 100 6.43 -0.18 -20.62
N PHE A 101 6.68 0.68 -19.64
CA PHE A 101 7.20 2.03 -19.91
C PHE A 101 8.61 2.03 -20.47
N LYS A 102 9.51 1.17 -19.99
CA LYS A 102 10.86 1.00 -20.56
C LYS A 102 10.80 0.59 -22.02
N VAL A 103 9.93 -0.36 -22.38
CA VAL A 103 9.74 -0.77 -23.78
C VAL A 103 9.13 0.38 -24.58
N SER A 104 8.08 1.01 -24.07
CA SER A 104 7.37 2.11 -24.73
C SER A 104 8.27 3.31 -25.03
N ASN A 105 9.21 3.62 -24.13
CA ASN A 105 10.18 4.70 -24.32
C ASN A 105 11.12 4.47 -25.53
N LYS A 106 11.28 3.22 -25.98
CA LYS A 106 12.04 2.90 -27.21
C LYS A 106 11.24 3.12 -28.49
N HIS A 107 9.95 3.44 -28.41
CA HIS A 107 9.08 3.68 -29.57
C HIS A 107 8.87 5.20 -29.80
N PRO A 108 9.50 5.81 -30.83
CA PRO A 108 9.41 7.26 -31.06
C PRO A 108 7.99 7.78 -31.25
N LYS A 109 7.10 6.96 -31.82
CA LYS A 109 5.68 7.32 -32.02
C LYS A 109 4.92 7.47 -30.70
N LEU A 110 5.19 6.61 -29.72
CA LEU A 110 4.59 6.71 -28.38
C LEU A 110 5.12 7.94 -27.63
N MET A 111 6.42 8.19 -27.74
CA MET A 111 7.05 9.35 -27.08
C MET A 111 6.57 10.71 -27.59
N LYS A 112 5.95 10.75 -28.78
CA LYS A 112 5.29 11.94 -29.33
C LYS A 112 3.78 11.98 -29.07
N SER A 113 3.21 10.90 -28.54
CA SER A 113 1.77 10.79 -28.28
C SER A 113 1.42 11.45 -26.94
N GLY A 114 0.73 12.58 -26.97
CA GLY A 114 0.25 13.26 -25.76
C GLY A 114 -0.60 12.37 -24.85
N LYS A 115 -1.41 11.47 -25.43
CA LYS A 115 -2.22 10.50 -24.67
C LYS A 115 -1.35 9.51 -23.89
N PHE A 116 -0.27 9.01 -24.50
CA PHE A 116 0.66 8.09 -23.83
C PHE A 116 1.45 8.80 -22.73
N LEU A 117 1.96 10.00 -23.01
CA LEU A 117 2.71 10.80 -22.03
C LEU A 117 1.83 11.11 -20.81
N TYR A 118 0.61 11.57 -21.04
CA TYR A 118 -0.37 11.80 -19.98
C TYR A 118 -0.62 10.54 -19.13
N MET A 119 -0.82 9.38 -19.77
CA MET A 119 -1.04 8.13 -19.05
C MET A 119 0.17 7.75 -18.20
N ARG A 120 1.38 7.86 -18.78
CA ARG A 120 2.64 7.60 -18.07
C ARG A 120 2.76 8.48 -16.84
N ASP A 121 2.48 9.77 -16.96
CA ASP A 121 2.61 10.72 -15.87
C ASP A 121 1.60 10.42 -14.74
N ILE A 122 0.37 10.00 -15.07
CA ILE A 122 -0.59 9.48 -14.07
C ILE A 122 -0.02 8.30 -13.30
N PHE A 123 0.54 7.30 -14.00
CA PHE A 123 1.10 6.11 -13.35
C PHE A 123 2.31 6.43 -12.47
N LEU A 124 3.17 7.37 -12.91
CA LEU A 124 4.32 7.82 -12.12
C LEU A 124 3.86 8.55 -10.87
N ASN A 125 2.88 9.44 -10.98
CA ASN A 125 2.31 10.17 -9.84
C ASN A 125 1.69 9.21 -8.83
N LYS A 126 0.85 8.26 -9.28
CA LYS A 126 0.25 7.23 -8.42
C LYS A 126 1.30 6.33 -7.77
N SER A 127 2.35 5.95 -8.50
CA SER A 127 3.41 5.10 -7.94
C SER A 127 4.26 5.84 -6.90
N SER A 128 4.53 7.13 -7.13
CA SER A 128 5.20 8.00 -6.16
C SER A 128 4.37 8.19 -4.90
N GLU A 129 3.07 8.46 -5.05
CA GLU A 129 2.16 8.58 -3.92
C GLU A 129 2.05 7.26 -3.14
N LEU A 130 1.94 6.11 -3.83
CA LEU A 130 1.97 4.79 -3.20
C LEU A 130 3.25 4.58 -2.38
N GLY A 131 4.42 4.90 -2.95
CA GLY A 131 5.71 4.78 -2.26
C GLY A 131 5.72 5.57 -0.94
N LYS A 132 5.27 6.83 -0.97
CA LYS A 132 5.17 7.68 0.22
C LYS A 132 4.24 7.10 1.29
N ASN A 133 3.06 6.62 0.90
CA ASN A 133 2.10 6.05 1.85
C ASN A 133 2.58 4.72 2.44
N ILE A 134 3.23 3.87 1.64
CA ILE A 134 3.84 2.61 2.11
C ILE A 134 4.97 2.90 3.11
N GLU A 135 5.82 3.89 2.83
CA GLU A 135 6.89 4.28 3.75
C GLU A 135 6.34 4.81 5.08
N LEU A 136 5.34 5.69 5.02
CA LEU A 136 4.63 6.18 6.21
C LEU A 136 4.01 5.02 7.01
N TYR A 137 3.42 4.05 6.32
CA TYR A 137 2.82 2.87 6.94
C TYR A 137 3.86 1.99 7.65
N LYS A 138 5.04 1.76 7.05
CA LYS A 138 6.17 1.09 7.69
C LYS A 138 6.60 1.79 8.99
N GLN A 139 6.74 3.11 8.95
CA GLN A 139 7.14 3.91 10.11
C GLN A 139 6.13 3.81 11.25
N ILE A 140 4.82 3.89 10.94
CA ILE A 140 3.76 3.82 11.95
C ILE A 140 3.66 2.40 12.53
N ILE A 141 3.77 1.35 11.72
CA ILE A 141 3.81 -0.03 12.22
C ILE A 141 5.02 -0.25 13.14
N ALA A 142 6.20 0.21 12.75
CA ALA A 142 7.39 0.06 13.57
C ALA A 142 7.18 0.71 14.95
N LYS A 143 6.63 1.92 14.99
CA LYS A 143 6.27 2.62 16.22
C LYS A 143 5.22 1.86 17.04
N PHE A 144 4.16 1.38 16.39
CA PHE A 144 3.10 0.61 17.03
C PHE A 144 3.63 -0.70 17.64
N ASN A 145 4.44 -1.44 16.90
CA ASN A 145 5.04 -2.70 17.35
C ASN A 145 6.03 -2.47 18.51
N PHE A 146 6.78 -1.37 18.50
CA PHE A 146 7.63 -0.99 19.63
C PHE A 146 6.82 -0.73 20.90
N LEU A 147 5.72 0.05 20.79
CA LEU A 147 4.85 0.34 21.92
C LEU A 147 4.11 -0.89 22.43
N LEU A 148 3.72 -1.80 21.54
CA LEU A 148 3.18 -3.11 21.92
C LEU A 148 4.21 -3.97 22.67
N LYS A 149 5.49 -3.92 22.28
CA LYS A 149 6.55 -4.62 23.01
C LYS A 149 6.69 -4.08 24.43
N LEU A 150 6.68 -2.76 24.60
CA LEU A 150 6.70 -2.11 25.93
C LEU A 150 5.47 -2.50 26.76
N LYS A 151 4.28 -2.48 26.16
CA LYS A 151 3.04 -2.92 26.78
C LYS A 151 3.12 -4.38 27.25
N ASN A 152 3.63 -5.28 26.43
CA ASN A 152 3.70 -6.71 26.76
C ASN A 152 4.70 -7.04 27.88
N ILE A 153 5.69 -6.16 28.14
CA ILE A 153 6.60 -6.26 29.28
C ILE A 153 5.92 -5.74 30.57
N SER A 154 4.92 -4.87 30.44
CA SER A 154 4.17 -4.31 31.57
C SER A 154 2.99 -5.20 31.99
N ILE A 155 2.47 -4.99 33.20
CA ILE A 155 1.28 -5.67 33.76
C ILE A 155 0.04 -5.52 32.83
N LEU A 156 0.03 -4.49 31.97
CA LEU A 156 -1.00 -4.26 30.95
C LEU A 156 -1.03 -5.32 29.84
N GLY A 157 0.03 -6.10 29.65
CA GLY A 157 0.10 -7.17 28.65
C GLY A 157 -0.92 -8.29 28.86
N LEU A 158 -1.36 -8.50 30.11
CA LEU A 158 -2.29 -9.57 30.51
C LEU A 158 -3.76 -9.27 30.18
N ILE A 159 -4.16 -8.00 30.06
CA ILE A 159 -5.58 -7.61 30.09
C ILE A 159 -6.20 -7.52 28.68
N ILE A 160 -5.42 -7.23 27.64
CA ILE A 160 -5.96 -6.97 26.29
C ILE A 160 -5.06 -7.62 25.22
N PRO A 161 -5.53 -8.57 24.41
CA PRO A 161 -4.73 -9.11 23.32
C PRO A 161 -4.67 -8.13 22.14
N MET A 162 -3.50 -7.55 21.87
CA MET A 162 -3.22 -6.82 20.62
C MET A 162 -2.10 -7.52 19.87
N ARG A 163 -2.32 -7.79 18.59
CA ARG A 163 -1.37 -8.52 17.73
C ARG A 163 -0.45 -7.54 17.01
N LYS A 164 0.82 -7.96 16.83
CA LYS A 164 1.77 -7.24 15.97
C LYS A 164 1.20 -7.16 14.56
N LYS A 165 1.47 -6.04 13.88
CA LYS A 165 1.24 -5.90 12.45
C LYS A 165 2.55 -6.03 11.69
N TYR A 166 2.48 -6.60 10.51
CA TYR A 166 3.63 -6.81 9.63
C TYR A 166 3.33 -6.16 8.30
N LEU A 167 4.40 -5.71 7.64
CA LEU A 167 4.39 -5.36 6.24
C LEU A 167 5.25 -6.40 5.52
#